data_AF-A0A1F1L0B6-F1
#
_entry.id   AF-A0A1F1L0B6-F1
#
_cell.length_a   1.000
_cell.length_b   1.000
_cell.length_c   1.000
_cell.angle_alpha   90.00
_cell.angle_beta   90.00
_cell.angle_gamma   90.00
#
_symmetry.space_group_name_H-M   'P 1'
#
loop_
_entity.id
_entity.type
_entity.pdbx_description
1 polymer ?
#
loop_
_entity_poly.entity_id
_entity_poly.type
_entity_poly.pdbx_seq_one_letter_code
_entity_poly.pdbx_strand_id
1 'polypeptide(L)'
;MEENQIKVYIKIDANNCIIEVNSSIFLKDISHYTYIGEGTGQKYAHAQNYYFPIGKPLKNGKGIPNYKYENGGIVELTEDEKLNLFPVQEKEPTETEILQKQLLETQAIVANLQEQILLNGGK
;
A
#
# COMPACT_ATOMS: atom_id res chain seq x y z
N MET A 1 -6.52 -18.54 39.00
CA MET A 1 -5.43 -17.60 38.69
C MET A 1 -5.82 -16.97 37.38
N GLU A 2 -6.02 -15.64 37.35
CA GLU A 2 -6.03 -14.92 36.07
C GLU A 2 -4.65 -15.15 35.44
N GLU A 3 -4.57 -16.09 34.51
CA GLU A 3 -3.41 -16.19 33.64
C GLU A 3 -3.27 -14.83 32.97
N ASN A 4 -2.12 -14.16 33.14
CA ASN A 4 -1.80 -12.83 32.62
C ASN A 4 -2.22 -12.70 31.14
N GLN A 5 -3.46 -12.25 30.91
CA GLN A 5 -3.97 -12.05 29.57
C GLN A 5 -3.26 -10.83 29.00
N ILE A 6 -2.68 -11.02 27.82
CA ILE A 6 -1.94 -10.00 27.13
C ILE A 6 -2.94 -9.25 26.27
N LYS A 7 -3.10 -7.96 26.57
CA LYS A 7 -4.01 -7.07 25.84
C LYS A 7 -3.36 -6.65 24.54
N VAL A 8 -4.15 -6.59 23.47
CA VAL A 8 -3.72 -6.14 22.16
C VAL A 8 -4.48 -4.88 21.80
N TYR A 9 -3.74 -3.95 21.22
CA TYR A 9 -4.26 -2.67 20.80
C TYR A 9 -3.82 -2.35 19.38
N ILE A 10 -4.59 -1.51 18.71
CA ILE A 10 -4.29 -0.99 17.37
C ILE A 10 -4.20 0.51 17.38
N LYS A 11 -3.40 1.04 16.46
CA LYS A 11 -3.43 2.45 16.10
C LYS A 11 -4.10 2.58 14.75
N ILE A 12 -5.02 3.53 14.64
CA ILE A 12 -5.74 3.83 13.40
C ILE A 12 -5.37 5.22 12.89
N ASP A 13 -5.42 5.41 11.58
CA ASP A 13 -5.28 6.73 10.96
C ASP A 13 -6.64 7.44 10.83
N ALA A 14 -6.65 8.60 10.16
CA ALA A 14 -7.85 9.40 9.94
C ALA A 14 -8.92 8.71 9.07
N ASN A 15 -8.55 7.67 8.32
CA ASN A 15 -9.44 6.87 7.48
C ASN A 15 -9.87 5.56 8.16
N ASN A 16 -9.61 5.43 9.47
CA ASN A 16 -9.79 4.21 10.25
C ASN A 16 -8.94 3.02 9.78
N CYS A 17 -7.93 3.24 8.94
CA CYS A 17 -7.00 2.17 8.55
C CYS A 17 -6.11 1.81 9.73
N ILE A 18 -5.91 0.51 9.96
CA ILE A 18 -5.02 0.04 11.01
C ILE A 18 -3.58 0.23 10.53
N ILE A 19 -2.83 1.09 11.22
CA ILE A 19 -1.45 1.42 10.84
C ILE A 19 -0.41 0.75 11.74
N GLU A 20 -0.81 0.32 12.93
CA GLU A 20 0.01 -0.42 13.89
C GLU A 20 -0.86 -1.37 14.73
N VAL A 21 -0.30 -2.52 15.10
CA VAL A 21 -0.85 -3.44 16.11
C VAL A 21 0.25 -3.75 17.12
N ASN A 22 -0.10 -3.73 18.40
CA ASN A 22 0.88 -3.87 19.47
C ASN A 22 0.23 -4.47 20.72
N SER A 23 1.04 -4.92 21.68
CA SER A 23 0.56 -5.59 22.90
C SER A 23 0.92 -4.83 24.16
N SER A 24 0.21 -5.10 25.25
CA SER A 24 0.48 -4.53 26.58
C SER A 24 1.86 -4.90 27.13
N ILE A 25 2.55 -5.88 26.53
CA ILE A 25 3.93 -6.21 26.90
C ILE A 25 4.90 -5.12 26.43
N PHE A 26 4.66 -4.54 25.26
CA PHE A 26 5.58 -3.59 24.63
C PHE A 26 5.09 -2.15 24.71
N LEU A 27 3.77 -1.93 24.80
CA LEU A 27 3.18 -0.60 24.91
C LEU A 27 3.37 -0.04 26.33
N LYS A 28 4.03 1.12 26.40
CA LYS A 28 4.13 1.92 27.64
C LYS A 28 2.99 2.94 27.76
N ASP A 29 2.45 3.39 26.63
CA ASP A 29 1.37 4.35 26.53
C ASP A 29 0.33 3.85 25.51
N ILE A 30 -0.93 3.88 25.92
CA ILE A 30 -2.08 3.41 25.13
C ILE A 30 -3.01 4.55 24.74
N SER A 31 -2.67 5.81 25.03
CA SER A 31 -3.55 6.98 24.83
C SER A 31 -4.02 7.16 23.38
N HIS A 32 -3.21 6.72 22.41
CA HIS A 32 -3.50 6.77 20.98
C HIS A 32 -3.85 5.40 20.38
N TYR A 33 -4.19 4.43 21.23
CA TYR A 33 -4.43 3.06 20.85
C TYR A 33 -5.85 2.64 21.22
N THR A 34 -6.45 1.83 20.37
CA THR A 34 -7.77 1.23 20.58
C THR A 34 -7.59 -0.23 21.00
N TYR A 35 -8.20 -0.61 22.11
CA TYR A 35 -8.21 -2.00 22.57
C TYR A 35 -9.05 -2.88 21.63
N ILE A 36 -8.53 -4.05 21.27
CA ILE A 36 -9.20 -4.97 20.33
C ILE A 36 -9.35 -6.41 20.84
N GLY A 37 -8.80 -6.72 22.00
CA GLY A 37 -8.92 -8.04 22.61
C GLY A 37 -7.70 -8.44 23.44
N GLU A 38 -7.81 -9.58 24.11
CA GLU A 38 -6.76 -10.10 24.97
C GLU A 38 -6.73 -11.64 24.94
N GLY A 39 -5.60 -12.21 25.36
CA GLY A 39 -5.42 -13.66 25.39
C GLY A 39 -3.99 -14.07 25.74
N THR A 40 -3.64 -15.33 25.49
CA THR A 40 -2.33 -15.91 25.84
C THR A 40 -1.57 -16.43 24.62
N GLY A 41 -0.24 -16.51 24.73
CA GLY A 41 0.65 -17.04 23.68
C GLY A 41 1.18 -16.00 22.69
N GLN A 42 1.97 -16.46 21.72
CA GLN A 42 2.74 -15.64 20.78
C GLN A 42 1.88 -14.65 19.99
N LYS A 43 0.65 -15.05 19.63
CA LYS A 43 -0.31 -14.19 18.90
C LYS A 43 -0.59 -12.88 19.63
N TYR A 44 -0.75 -12.93 20.94
CA TYR A 44 -1.04 -11.75 21.76
C TYR A 44 0.23 -11.11 22.29
N ALA A 45 1.25 -11.90 22.65
CA ALA A 45 2.53 -11.40 23.14
C ALA A 45 3.25 -10.55 22.09
N HIS A 46 3.46 -11.10 20.90
CA HIS A 46 4.16 -10.48 19.78
C HIS A 46 3.17 -10.11 18.67
N ALA A 47 2.13 -9.38 19.07
CA ALA A 47 1.01 -9.02 18.19
C ALA A 47 1.46 -8.33 16.89
N GLN A 48 2.56 -7.57 16.92
CA GLN A 48 3.14 -6.91 15.73
C GLN A 48 3.40 -7.90 14.58
N ASN A 49 3.81 -9.13 14.90
CA ASN A 49 4.21 -10.16 13.94
C ASN A 49 3.18 -11.27 13.78
N TYR A 50 2.40 -11.58 14.82
CA TYR A 50 1.58 -12.79 14.88
C TYR A 50 0.08 -12.56 15.05
N TYR A 51 -0.37 -11.31 15.23
CA TYR A 51 -1.81 -11.05 15.43
C TYR A 51 -2.62 -11.28 14.15
N PHE A 52 -2.07 -10.84 13.02
CA PHE A 52 -2.65 -11.04 11.70
C PHE A 52 -2.14 -12.34 11.04
N PRO A 53 -2.90 -12.96 10.13
CA PRO A 53 -2.48 -14.16 9.41
C PRO A 53 -1.19 -13.92 8.60
N ILE A 54 -0.28 -14.91 8.57
CA ILE A 54 1.02 -14.84 7.87
C ILE A 54 0.86 -14.50 6.37
N GLY A 55 -0.21 -14.97 5.72
CA GLY A 55 -0.51 -14.66 4.31
C GLY A 55 -1.21 -13.32 4.07
N LYS A 56 -1.64 -12.64 5.13
CA LYS A 56 -2.34 -11.34 5.07
C LYS A 56 -1.81 -10.41 6.17
N PRO A 57 -0.57 -9.91 6.02
CA PRO A 57 0.03 -9.02 6.99
C PRO A 57 -0.75 -7.70 7.12
N LEU A 58 -0.46 -6.92 8.16
CA LEU A 58 -1.13 -5.63 8.39
C LEU A 58 -1.04 -4.67 7.19
N LYS A 59 0.12 -4.64 6.53
CA LYS A 59 0.39 -3.84 5.33
C LYS A 59 0.90 -4.74 4.21
N ASN A 60 0.51 -4.45 2.98
CA ASN A 60 1.05 -5.15 1.80
C ASN A 60 2.50 -4.72 1.50
N GLY A 61 3.12 -5.32 0.47
CA GLY A 61 4.51 -5.02 0.09
C GLY A 61 4.77 -3.57 -0.35
N LYS A 62 3.72 -2.77 -0.61
CA LYS A 62 3.81 -1.34 -0.91
C LYS A 62 3.56 -0.45 0.32
N GLY A 63 3.39 -1.04 1.51
CA GLY A 63 3.08 -0.32 2.74
C GLY A 63 1.62 0.08 2.91
N ILE A 64 0.72 -0.35 2.00
CA ILE A 64 -0.71 -0.02 2.06
C ILE A 64 -1.39 -0.94 3.10
N PRO A 65 -2.17 -0.40 4.05
CA PRO A 65 -2.93 -1.19 5.02
C PRO A 65 -3.88 -2.19 4.37
N ASN A 66 -3.99 -3.38 4.97
CA ASN A 66 -4.96 -4.41 4.56
C ASN A 66 -6.21 -4.43 5.42
N TYR A 67 -6.24 -3.71 6.54
CA TYR A 67 -7.34 -3.76 7.50
C TYR A 67 -7.75 -2.36 7.96
N LYS A 68 -9.04 -2.20 8.22
CA LYS A 68 -9.66 -1.04 8.86
C LYS A 68 -10.36 -1.47 10.15
N TYR A 69 -10.58 -0.51 11.05
CA TYR A 69 -11.37 -0.72 12.25
C TYR A 69 -12.73 -0.05 12.10
N GLU A 70 -13.80 -0.84 12.10
CA GLU A 70 -15.16 -0.35 11.87
C GLU A 70 -16.14 -1.15 12.74
N ASN A 71 -17.14 -0.46 13.31
CA ASN A 71 -18.18 -1.07 14.15
C ASN A 71 -17.64 -1.95 15.31
N GLY A 72 -16.51 -1.55 15.90
CA GLY A 72 -15.89 -2.28 17.01
C GLY A 72 -15.05 -3.50 16.60
N GLY A 73 -14.90 -3.76 15.30
CA GLY A 73 -14.19 -4.92 14.77
C GLY A 73 -13.15 -4.59 13.72
N ILE A 74 -12.26 -5.55 13.48
CA ILE A 74 -11.28 -5.49 12.39
C ILE A 74 -11.94 -6.03 11.12
N VAL A 75 -11.90 -5.24 10.06
CA VAL A 75 -12.44 -5.58 8.74
C VAL A 75 -11.32 -5.47 7.70
N GLU A 76 -11.26 -6.39 6.75
CA GLU A 76 -10.30 -6.32 5.64
C GLU A 76 -10.72 -5.22 4.65
N LEU A 77 -9.76 -4.40 4.22
CA LEU A 77 -9.97 -3.43 3.16
C LEU A 77 -10.09 -4.17 1.83
N THR A 78 -11.14 -3.84 1.08
CA THR A 78 -11.31 -4.28 -0.31
C THR A 78 -10.28 -3.60 -1.22
N GLU A 79 -10.03 -4.17 -2.40
CA GLU A 79 -9.10 -3.56 -3.36
C GLU A 79 -9.61 -2.20 -3.86
N ASP A 80 -10.93 -2.02 -4.01
CA ASP A 80 -11.53 -0.74 -4.37
C ASP A 80 -11.33 0.32 -3.27
N GLU A 81 -11.51 -0.04 -1.99
CA GLU A 81 -11.21 0.86 -0.88
C GLU A 81 -9.72 1.23 -0.84
N LYS A 82 -8.83 0.26 -1.06
CA LYS A 82 -7.39 0.53 -1.13
C LYS A 82 -7.05 1.48 -2.27
N LEU A 83 -7.66 1.31 -3.45
CA LEU A 83 -7.41 2.18 -4.59
C LEU A 83 -7.93 3.61 -4.34
N ASN A 84 -9.07 3.75 -3.67
CA ASN A 84 -9.64 5.05 -3.33
C ASN A 84 -8.83 5.79 -2.25
N LEU A 85 -8.36 5.08 -1.23
CA LEU A 85 -7.59 5.67 -0.12
C LEU A 85 -6.11 5.87 -0.45
N PHE A 86 -5.55 4.99 -1.27
CA PHE A 86 -4.15 4.96 -1.67
C PHE A 86 -4.06 4.89 -3.18
N PRO A 87 -4.46 5.97 -3.89
CA PRO A 87 -4.44 5.98 -5.34
C PRO A 87 -3.04 5.70 -5.85
N VAL A 88 -2.95 4.80 -6.83
CA VAL A 88 -1.70 4.55 -7.52
C VAL A 88 -1.32 5.85 -8.21
N GLN A 89 -0.25 6.50 -7.75
CA GLN A 89 0.35 7.58 -8.53
C GLN A 89 0.88 6.98 -9.82
N GLU A 90 0.30 7.41 -10.94
CA GLU A 90 0.95 7.25 -12.23
C GLU A 90 2.31 7.94 -12.12
N LYS A 91 3.39 7.18 -12.29
CA LYS A 91 4.72 7.78 -12.33
C LYS A 91 4.74 8.73 -13.52
N GLU A 92 5.09 9.98 -13.27
CA GLU A 92 5.43 10.87 -14.37
C GLU A 92 6.52 10.20 -15.21
N PRO A 93 6.39 10.22 -16.55
CA PRO A 93 7.41 9.67 -17.42
C PRO A 93 8.73 10.37 -17.12
N THR A 94 9.77 9.56 -16.95
CA THR A 94 11.13 10.05 -16.72
C THR A 94 11.60 10.89 -17.91
N GLU A 95 12.58 11.79 -17.69
CA GLU A 95 13.22 12.53 -18.79
C GLU A 95 13.72 11.59 -19.90
N THR A 96 14.23 10.42 -19.52
CA THR A 96 14.66 9.38 -20.48
C THR A 96 13.51 8.82 -21.32
N GLU A 97 12.36 8.54 -20.73
CA GLU A 97 11.18 8.05 -21.46
C GLU A 97 10.62 9.14 -22.38
N ILE A 98 10.64 10.41 -21.94
CA ILE A 98 10.25 11.56 -22.74
C ILE A 98 11.18 11.70 -23.96
N LEU A 99 12.49 11.66 -23.76
CA LEU A 99 13.48 11.77 -24.84
C LEU A 99 13.37 10.61 -25.83
N GLN A 100 13.15 9.38 -25.35
CA GLN A 100 12.93 8.21 -26.22
C GLN A 100 11.68 8.38 -27.09
N LYS A 101 10.59 8.88 -26.51
CA LYS A 101 9.36 9.17 -27.25
C LYS A 101 9.59 10.24 -28.31
N GLN A 102 10.23 11.36 -27.95
CA GLN A 102 10.56 12.44 -28.90
C GLN A 102 11.47 11.97 -30.03
N LEU A 103 12.44 11.10 -29.73
CA LEU A 103 13.32 10.52 -30.73
C LEU A 103 12.54 9.65 -31.72
N LEU A 104 11.61 8.82 -31.24
CA LEU A 104 10.77 7.98 -32.08
C LEU A 104 9.85 8.82 -32.99
N GLU A 105 9.22 9.86 -32.44
CA GLU A 105 8.40 10.81 -33.19
C GLU A 105 9.22 11.52 -34.28
N THR A 106 10.44 11.94 -33.93
CA THR A 106 11.36 12.58 -34.89
C THR A 106 11.76 11.59 -35.99
N GLN A 107 12.06 10.34 -35.66
CA GLN A 107 12.38 9.30 -36.64
C GLN A 107 11.21 9.04 -37.60
N ALA A 108 9.98 9.00 -37.10
CA ALA A 108 8.79 8.82 -37.93
C ALA A 108 8.59 9.99 -38.90
N ILE A 109 8.80 11.23 -38.44
CA ILE A 109 8.75 12.43 -39.30
C ILE A 109 9.82 12.35 -40.39
N VAL A 110 11.06 11.99 -40.03
CA VAL A 110 12.17 11.88 -40.98
C VAL A 110 11.88 10.79 -42.03
N ALA A 111 11.37 9.63 -41.63
CA ALA A 111 11.00 8.55 -42.54
C ALA A 111 9.92 9.00 -43.54
N ASN A 112 8.87 9.66 -43.07
CA ASN A 112 7.81 10.19 -43.93
C ASN A 112 8.35 11.23 -44.94
N LEU A 113 9.29 12.09 -44.52
CA LEU A 113 9.93 13.05 -45.43
C LEU A 113 10.80 12.36 -46.48
N GLN A 114 11.54 11.33 -46.11
CA GLN A 114 12.34 10.54 -47.04
C GLN A 114 11.48 9.87 -48.10
N GLU A 115 10.35 9.26 -47.73
CA GLU A 115 9.40 8.68 -48.67
C GLU A 115 8.84 9.72 -49.65
N GLN A 116 8.46 10.91 -49.17
CA GLN A 116 7.97 11.98 -50.05
C GLN A 116 9.05 12.46 -51.04
N ILE A 117 10.31 12.53 -50.62
CA ILE A 117 11.42 12.88 -51.52
C ILE A 117 11.63 11.81 -52.58
N LEU A 118 11.59 10.53 -52.20
CA LEU A 118 11.68 9.40 -53.13
C LEU A 118 10.53 9.39 -54.15
N LEU A 119 9.31 9.75 -53.73
CA LEU A 119 8.14 9.86 -54.60
C LEU A 119 8.20 11.08 -55.55
N ASN A 120 8.78 12.20 -55.10
CA ASN A 120 8.82 13.45 -55.87
C ASN A 120 10.07 13.59 -56.77
N GLY A 121 11.17 12.88 -56.46
CA GLY A 121 12.45 12.95 -57.18
C GLY A 121 12.60 11.97 -58.36
N GLY A 122 11.59 11.13 -58.64
CA GLY A 122 11.59 10.13 -59.71
C GLY A 122 11.08 10.61 -61.08
N LYS A 123 11.18 11.91 -61.40
CA LYS A 123 10.84 12.47 -62.72
C LYS A 123 12.09 12.96 -63.46
#